data_AF-A0A9D8YMV6-F1
#
_entry.id   AF-A0A9D8YMV6-F1
#
_cell.length_a   1.000
_cell.length_b   1.000
_cell.length_c   1.000
_cell.angle_alpha   90.00
_cell.angle_beta   90.00
_cell.angle_gamma   90.00
#
_symmetry.space_group_name_H-M   'P 1'
#
loop_
_entity.id
_entity.type
_entity.pdbx_description
1 polymer ?
#
loop_
_entity_poly.entity_id
_entity_poly.type
_entity_poly.pdbx_seq_one_letter_code
_entity_poly.pdbx_strand_id
1 'polypeptide(L)'
;MLRDVHRQRLDKIEDMREDILRAGEEAQEIRKLPDWIVENLVDEGFFRFALPTELGGDNASSMETIEVLEHLAAIDASVSWNVMLGSEINAMAAGGMDPDLAKKVYLDNPRVVMCGGGGPGSTPPRAERQDDGSVKVWGQTTFISGCHNADYCFMGAPLMKGDEVETDEAGNPIFKLWFLPRDQWEIERTWDVAGLRGSGSDDVRADGAVCPAEFTGVDLFALPAQYENPVYRMPVPLRLAYNKSAIALGIAKGALQTFADIAGNKIPMLSSKSLAQRPIAQFRMGEAEAMYRSCRAFLMEAMESVEDELRLGAALPGAKTTQDARLACVHASNECMKVVDLLHNTAGTTGMRMFSPLERKLRDAHGAATHRWVAHPLYQDLGSILLGNEPDPEFAGGNGAPTAK
;
A
#
# COMPACT_ATOMS: atom_id res chain seq x y z
N MET A 1 7.96 23.16 11.01
CA MET A 1 6.57 23.00 10.54
C MET A 1 6.33 21.59 10.00
N LEU A 2 6.82 21.18 8.82
CA LEU A 2 6.58 19.80 8.30
C LEU A 2 7.11 18.69 9.24
N ARG A 3 8.35 18.81 9.76
CA ARG A 3 8.88 17.88 10.77
C ARG A 3 8.06 17.83 12.07
N ASP A 4 7.32 18.89 12.39
CA ASP A 4 6.47 18.94 13.59
C ASP A 4 5.12 18.26 13.31
N VAL A 5 4.55 18.43 12.10
CA VAL A 5 3.35 17.72 11.64
C VAL A 5 3.59 16.22 11.57
N HIS A 6 4.72 15.80 10.99
CA HIS A 6 5.09 14.38 10.94
C HIS A 6 5.24 13.77 12.33
N ARG A 7 5.90 14.47 13.26
CA ARG A 7 6.00 14.00 14.65
C ARG A 7 4.63 13.85 15.31
N GLN A 8 3.75 14.85 15.15
CA GLN A 8 2.37 14.77 15.66
C GLN A 8 1.61 13.58 15.06
N ARG A 9 1.85 13.24 13.79
CA ARG A 9 1.26 12.06 13.14
C ARG A 9 1.71 10.76 13.83
N LEU A 10 2.99 10.65 14.18
CA LEU A 10 3.51 9.49 14.92
C LEU A 10 2.99 9.44 16.36
N ASP A 11 2.89 10.58 17.04
CA ASP A 11 2.31 10.66 18.39
C ASP A 11 0.84 10.21 18.40
N LYS A 12 0.05 10.64 17.40
CA LYS A 12 -1.35 10.20 17.23
C LYS A 12 -1.49 8.68 17.05
N ILE A 13 -0.55 8.02 16.35
CA ILE A 13 -0.56 6.56 16.22
C ILE A 13 -0.40 5.90 17.59
N GLU A 14 0.46 6.45 18.44
CA GLU A 14 0.66 5.95 19.81
C GLU A 14 -0.56 6.20 20.68
N ASP A 15 -1.17 7.40 20.60
CA ASP A 15 -2.40 7.72 21.33
C ASP A 15 -3.56 6.78 20.95
N MET A 16 -3.60 6.33 19.69
CA MET A 16 -4.60 5.38 19.17
C MET A 16 -4.21 3.91 19.31
N ARG A 17 -3.07 3.57 19.95
CA ARG A 17 -2.53 2.18 19.94
C ARG A 17 -3.54 1.14 20.40
N GLU A 18 -4.21 1.38 21.53
CA GLU A 18 -5.18 0.44 22.10
C GLU A 18 -6.40 0.26 21.19
N ASP A 19 -6.85 1.34 20.55
CA ASP A 19 -7.94 1.29 19.57
C ASP A 19 -7.54 0.50 18.33
N ILE A 20 -6.33 0.72 17.80
CA ILE A 20 -5.82 -0.02 16.64
C ILE A 20 -5.68 -1.53 16.97
N LEU A 21 -5.20 -1.88 18.16
CA LEU A 21 -5.12 -3.28 18.61
C LEU A 21 -6.49 -3.94 18.68
N ARG A 22 -7.45 -3.28 19.35
CA ARG A 22 -8.83 -3.77 19.47
C ARG A 22 -9.49 -3.94 18.10
N ALA A 23 -9.32 -2.95 17.22
CA ALA A 23 -9.84 -3.00 15.88
C ALA A 23 -9.24 -4.15 15.06
N GLY A 24 -7.94 -4.38 15.20
CA GLY A 24 -7.24 -5.49 14.55
C GLY A 24 -7.78 -6.85 14.97
N GLU A 25 -8.10 -7.04 16.26
CA GLU A 25 -8.74 -8.26 16.78
C GLU A 25 -10.13 -8.49 16.16
N GLU A 26 -11.00 -7.48 16.24
CA GLU A 26 -12.34 -7.54 15.64
C GLU A 26 -12.28 -7.80 14.13
N ALA A 27 -11.32 -7.17 13.44
CA ALA A 27 -11.12 -7.31 12.00
C ALA A 27 -10.80 -8.74 11.55
N GLN A 28 -10.17 -9.56 12.41
CA GLN A 28 -9.92 -10.97 12.08
C GLN A 28 -11.23 -11.78 11.98
N GLU A 29 -12.23 -11.42 12.78
CA GLU A 29 -13.53 -12.09 12.83
C GLU A 29 -14.42 -11.66 11.66
N ILE A 30 -14.54 -10.34 11.45
CA ILE A 30 -15.45 -9.77 10.45
C ILE A 30 -14.83 -9.64 9.04
N ARG A 31 -13.52 -9.90 8.91
CA ARG A 31 -12.74 -9.88 7.65
C ARG A 31 -12.78 -8.54 6.92
N LYS A 32 -12.83 -7.45 7.69
CA LYS A 32 -12.71 -6.06 7.26
C LYS A 32 -12.37 -5.23 8.50
N LEU A 33 -11.94 -3.99 8.31
CA LEU A 33 -11.85 -3.09 9.46
C LEU A 33 -13.25 -2.79 10.02
N PRO A 34 -13.40 -2.72 11.35
CA PRO A 34 -14.61 -2.18 11.97
C PRO A 34 -14.86 -0.74 11.55
N ASP A 35 -16.11 -0.37 11.32
CA ASP A 35 -16.45 0.97 10.81
C ASP A 35 -16.00 2.08 11.78
N TRP A 36 -16.06 1.82 13.09
CA TRP A 36 -15.66 2.78 14.13
C TRP A 36 -14.16 3.17 14.08
N ILE A 37 -13.26 2.22 13.78
CA ILE A 37 -11.83 2.55 13.70
C ILE A 37 -11.55 3.34 12.43
N VAL A 38 -12.28 3.03 11.36
CA VAL A 38 -12.15 3.73 10.08
C VAL A 38 -12.60 5.17 10.25
N GLU A 39 -13.74 5.42 10.89
CA GLU A 39 -14.22 6.76 11.21
C GLU A 39 -13.19 7.56 12.01
N ASN A 40 -12.62 6.98 13.06
CA ASN A 40 -11.57 7.62 13.86
C ASN A 40 -10.32 7.93 13.01
N LEU A 41 -9.88 7.00 12.16
CA LEU A 41 -8.71 7.21 11.29
C LEU A 41 -8.97 8.28 10.22
N VAL A 42 -10.20 8.38 9.71
CA VAL A 42 -10.65 9.45 8.82
C VAL A 42 -10.60 10.80 9.54
N ASP A 43 -11.18 10.89 10.74
CA ASP A 43 -11.23 12.10 11.57
C ASP A 43 -9.83 12.60 11.94
N GLU A 44 -8.92 11.67 12.23
CA GLU A 44 -7.54 12.01 12.54
C GLU A 44 -6.72 12.37 11.30
N GLY A 45 -7.22 12.13 10.08
CA GLY A 45 -6.60 12.50 8.82
C GLY A 45 -5.65 11.47 8.21
N PHE A 46 -5.68 10.20 8.67
CA PHE A 46 -4.79 9.15 8.17
C PHE A 46 -5.05 8.75 6.72
N PHE A 47 -6.24 8.98 6.18
CA PHE A 47 -6.53 8.70 4.77
C PHE A 47 -6.11 9.82 3.80
N ARG A 48 -5.52 10.91 4.32
CA ARG A 48 -5.19 12.11 3.52
C ARG A 48 -3.83 12.73 3.78
N PHE A 49 -3.00 12.14 4.65
CA PHE A 49 -1.71 12.74 4.99
C PHE A 49 -0.77 12.91 3.77
N ALA A 50 -0.91 12.07 2.74
CA ALA A 50 -0.13 12.19 1.50
C ALA A 50 -0.67 13.24 0.51
N LEU A 51 -1.86 13.80 0.74
CA LEU A 51 -2.40 14.89 -0.07
C LEU A 51 -1.59 16.19 0.16
N PRO A 52 -1.54 17.09 -0.84
CA PRO A 52 -0.95 18.42 -0.67
C PRO A 52 -1.68 19.22 0.40
N THR A 53 -0.99 20.17 1.03
CA THR A 53 -1.57 21.00 2.10
C THR A 53 -2.76 21.82 1.62
N GLU A 54 -2.74 22.28 0.37
CA GLU A 54 -3.85 23.03 -0.25
C GLU A 54 -5.11 22.18 -0.50
N LEU A 55 -5.00 20.85 -0.41
CA LEU A 55 -6.14 19.90 -0.43
C LEU A 55 -6.48 19.37 0.97
N GLY A 56 -5.87 19.93 2.02
CA GLY A 56 -6.11 19.53 3.42
C GLY A 56 -5.34 18.30 3.89
N GLY A 57 -4.23 17.95 3.23
CA GLY A 57 -3.29 16.91 3.69
C GLY A 57 -2.04 17.46 4.38
N ASP A 58 -1.14 16.56 4.77
CA ASP A 58 0.13 16.92 5.42
C ASP A 58 1.27 17.18 4.41
N ASN A 59 1.03 16.92 3.13
CA ASN A 59 2.01 16.95 2.06
C ASN A 59 3.25 16.08 2.36
N ALA A 60 3.01 14.87 2.89
CA ALA A 60 4.07 13.96 3.32
C ALA A 60 5.02 13.56 2.17
N SER A 61 6.30 13.51 2.47
CA SER A 61 7.35 12.89 1.64
C SER A 61 7.23 11.37 1.63
N SER A 62 7.97 10.68 0.76
CA SER A 62 8.05 9.20 0.80
C SER A 62 8.63 8.72 2.13
N MET A 63 9.59 9.46 2.71
CA MET A 63 10.22 9.09 3.97
C MET A 63 9.22 9.17 5.13
N GLU A 64 8.49 10.27 5.21
CA GLU A 64 7.43 10.45 6.22
C GLU A 64 6.32 9.41 6.03
N THR A 65 5.95 9.11 4.79
CA THR A 65 4.97 8.06 4.46
C THR A 65 5.44 6.69 4.94
N ILE A 66 6.69 6.30 4.68
CA ILE A 66 7.25 5.03 5.15
C ILE A 66 7.17 4.95 6.68
N GLU A 67 7.55 6.01 7.38
CA GLU A 67 7.54 6.02 8.85
C GLU A 67 6.11 5.91 9.42
N VAL A 68 5.14 6.65 8.88
CA VAL A 68 3.73 6.57 9.33
C VAL A 68 3.19 5.14 9.16
N LEU A 69 3.38 4.55 7.98
CA LEU A 69 2.88 3.21 7.66
C LEU A 69 3.61 2.11 8.45
N GLU A 70 4.93 2.25 8.65
CA GLU A 70 5.73 1.35 9.50
C GLU A 70 5.20 1.35 10.95
N HIS A 71 4.90 2.52 11.52
CA HIS A 71 4.40 2.62 12.90
C HIS A 71 3.00 2.03 13.05
N LEU A 72 2.08 2.29 12.12
CA LEU A 72 0.75 1.67 12.12
C LEU A 72 0.85 0.14 11.98
N ALA A 73 1.67 -0.36 11.04
CA ALA A 73 1.77 -1.81 10.77
C ALA A 73 2.47 -2.59 11.89
N ALA A 74 3.34 -1.92 12.67
CA ALA A 74 3.87 -2.49 13.90
C ALA A 74 2.77 -2.83 14.91
N ILE A 75 1.69 -2.03 14.95
CA ILE A 75 0.51 -2.29 15.78
C ILE A 75 -0.39 -3.32 15.08
N ASP A 76 -0.99 -2.97 13.93
CA ASP A 76 -1.82 -3.87 13.13
C ASP A 76 -1.59 -3.65 11.62
N ALA A 77 -1.31 -4.75 10.92
CA ALA A 77 -0.96 -4.71 9.50
C ALA A 77 -2.16 -4.40 8.61
N SER A 78 -3.35 -4.91 8.95
CA SER A 78 -4.56 -4.70 8.16
C SER A 78 -5.07 -3.27 8.28
N VAL A 79 -4.94 -2.66 9.46
CA VAL A 79 -5.22 -1.22 9.67
C VAL A 79 -4.29 -0.37 8.80
N SER A 80 -2.97 -0.59 8.92
CA SER A 80 -1.99 0.15 8.12
C SER A 80 -2.18 -0.05 6.62
N TRP A 81 -2.54 -1.27 6.18
CA TRP A 81 -2.79 -1.59 4.79
C TRP A 81 -3.97 -0.79 4.20
N ASN A 82 -5.06 -0.63 4.95
CA ASN A 82 -6.19 0.19 4.51
C ASN A 82 -5.83 1.68 4.46
N VAL A 83 -5.16 2.19 5.49
CA VAL A 83 -4.68 3.58 5.54
C VAL A 83 -3.75 3.86 4.36
N MET A 84 -2.80 2.96 4.10
CA MET A 84 -1.91 3.03 2.94
C MET A 84 -2.73 3.13 1.65
N LEU A 85 -3.63 2.18 1.36
CA LEU A 85 -4.35 2.17 0.08
C LEU A 85 -5.18 3.45 -0.11
N GLY A 86 -5.93 3.87 0.90
CA GLY A 86 -6.78 5.05 0.77
C GLY A 86 -5.98 6.34 0.63
N SER A 87 -4.89 6.50 1.39
CA SER A 87 -3.99 7.67 1.26
C SER A 87 -3.21 7.66 -0.06
N GLU A 88 -2.73 6.49 -0.51
CA GLU A 88 -2.03 6.31 -1.78
C GLU A 88 -2.93 6.68 -2.96
N ILE A 89 -4.14 6.13 -3.01
CA ILE A 89 -5.10 6.36 -4.10
C ILE A 89 -5.60 7.80 -4.09
N ASN A 90 -5.92 8.37 -2.92
CA ASN A 90 -6.25 9.81 -2.80
C ASN A 90 -5.13 10.67 -3.41
N ALA A 91 -3.88 10.41 -3.04
CA ALA A 91 -2.76 11.19 -3.56
C ALA A 91 -2.46 10.92 -5.05
N MET A 92 -2.75 9.74 -5.59
CA MET A 92 -2.64 9.50 -7.04
C MET A 92 -3.75 10.21 -7.80
N ALA A 93 -4.98 10.12 -7.32
CA ALA A 93 -6.14 10.79 -7.89
C ALA A 93 -5.98 12.31 -7.88
N ALA A 94 -5.51 12.89 -6.77
CA ALA A 94 -5.22 14.31 -6.68
C ALA A 94 -4.22 14.77 -7.76
N GLY A 95 -3.17 13.97 -8.01
CA GLY A 95 -2.15 14.25 -9.02
C GLY A 95 -2.66 14.17 -10.46
N GLY A 96 -3.69 13.35 -10.70
CA GLY A 96 -4.33 13.15 -12.01
C GLY A 96 -5.56 14.01 -12.26
N MET A 97 -6.01 14.80 -11.28
CA MET A 97 -7.17 15.69 -11.40
C MET A 97 -6.75 17.08 -11.89
N ASP A 98 -7.68 17.76 -12.55
CA ASP A 98 -7.61 19.22 -12.67
C ASP A 98 -7.62 19.86 -11.26
N PRO A 99 -6.85 20.93 -11.00
CA PRO A 99 -6.76 21.54 -9.67
C PRO A 99 -8.09 21.99 -9.07
N ASP A 100 -9.03 22.49 -9.89
CA ASP A 100 -10.33 22.94 -9.39
C ASP A 100 -11.22 21.74 -9.04
N LEU A 101 -11.13 20.66 -9.82
CA LEU A 101 -11.79 19.40 -9.49
C LEU A 101 -11.22 18.80 -8.20
N ALA A 102 -9.90 18.79 -8.03
CA ALA A 102 -9.25 18.27 -6.83
C ALA A 102 -9.72 19.05 -5.58
N LYS A 103 -9.75 20.39 -5.64
CA LYS A 103 -10.27 21.22 -4.54
C LYS A 103 -11.72 20.88 -4.22
N LYS A 104 -12.59 20.77 -5.22
CA LYS A 104 -13.98 20.36 -5.04
C LYS A 104 -14.07 19.00 -4.32
N VAL A 105 -13.33 17.99 -4.78
CA VAL A 105 -13.37 16.64 -4.21
C VAL A 105 -12.90 16.61 -2.76
N TYR A 106 -11.77 17.24 -2.44
CA TYR A 106 -11.12 17.07 -1.13
C TYR A 106 -11.50 18.12 -0.08
N LEU A 107 -11.89 19.33 -0.50
CA LEU A 107 -12.27 20.40 0.43
C LEU A 107 -13.78 20.38 0.75
N ASP A 108 -14.64 20.03 -0.22
CA ASP A 108 -16.07 19.89 0.05
C ASP A 108 -16.38 18.60 0.83
N ASN A 109 -15.54 17.56 0.66
CA ASN A 109 -15.59 16.33 1.45
C ASN A 109 -14.23 16.01 2.10
N PRO A 110 -13.92 16.59 3.27
CA PRO A 110 -12.70 16.30 3.99
C PRO A 110 -12.66 14.89 4.61
N ARG A 111 -13.68 14.06 4.38
CA ARG A 111 -13.73 12.67 4.85
C ARG A 111 -13.51 11.65 3.73
N VAL A 112 -13.29 12.10 2.48
CA VAL A 112 -13.24 11.21 1.32
C VAL A 112 -12.19 10.11 1.45
N VAL A 113 -12.63 8.86 1.25
CA VAL A 113 -11.77 7.68 1.14
C VAL A 113 -11.96 7.07 -0.24
N MET A 114 -10.85 6.75 -0.90
CA MET A 114 -10.86 6.11 -2.21
C MET A 114 -10.26 4.70 -2.11
N CYS A 115 -10.80 3.77 -2.88
CA CYS A 115 -10.22 2.44 -3.07
C CYS A 115 -10.04 2.15 -4.56
N GLY A 116 -9.35 1.08 -4.90
CA GLY A 116 -9.16 0.73 -6.31
C GLY A 116 -8.13 -0.36 -6.52
N GLY A 117 -8.10 -0.85 -7.75
CA GLY A 117 -7.20 -1.91 -8.15
C GLY A 117 -7.36 -2.27 -9.63
N GLY A 118 -6.51 -3.19 -10.08
CA GLY A 118 -6.56 -3.75 -11.43
C GLY A 118 -6.38 -5.27 -11.44
N GLY A 119 -6.70 -5.93 -10.32
CA GLY A 119 -6.61 -7.39 -10.21
C GLY A 119 -7.60 -8.07 -11.16
N PRO A 120 -7.20 -9.16 -11.84
CA PRO A 120 -8.08 -9.86 -12.78
C PRO A 120 -9.24 -10.50 -12.02
N GLY A 121 -10.48 -10.24 -12.45
CA GLY A 121 -11.70 -10.90 -11.97
C GLY A 121 -12.24 -11.94 -12.94
N SER A 122 -13.34 -12.60 -12.57
CA SER A 122 -13.99 -13.60 -13.41
C SER A 122 -14.77 -12.99 -14.58
N THR A 123 -15.14 -11.71 -14.46
CA THR A 123 -15.80 -10.92 -15.51
C THR A 123 -14.80 -9.92 -16.11
N PRO A 124 -14.44 -10.04 -17.40
CA PRO A 124 -13.50 -9.13 -18.04
C PRO A 124 -13.96 -7.67 -17.96
N PRO A 125 -13.04 -6.73 -17.65
CA PRO A 125 -13.41 -5.33 -17.56
C PRO A 125 -13.56 -4.71 -18.95
N ARG A 126 -14.50 -3.78 -19.09
CA ARG A 126 -14.65 -2.92 -20.27
C ARG A 126 -15.31 -1.59 -19.91
N ALA A 127 -15.04 -0.57 -20.70
CA ALA A 127 -15.64 0.74 -20.58
C ALA A 127 -16.16 1.26 -21.92
N GLU A 128 -17.25 2.03 -21.92
CA GLU A 128 -17.84 2.60 -23.13
C GLU A 128 -18.25 4.07 -22.91
N ARG A 129 -17.87 4.94 -23.85
CA ARG A 129 -18.30 6.35 -23.84
C ARG A 129 -19.81 6.47 -24.06
N GLN A 130 -20.44 7.42 -23.38
CA GLN A 130 -21.84 7.77 -23.56
C GLN A 130 -21.98 9.15 -24.23
N ASP A 131 -23.15 9.43 -24.81
CA ASP A 131 -23.42 10.69 -25.53
C ASP A 131 -23.35 11.94 -24.64
N ASP A 132 -23.58 11.79 -23.34
CA ASP A 132 -23.51 12.87 -22.34
C ASP A 132 -22.09 13.12 -21.80
N GLY A 133 -21.09 12.42 -22.35
CA GLY A 133 -19.69 12.52 -21.93
C GLY A 133 -19.33 11.66 -20.73
N SER A 134 -20.28 10.94 -20.12
CA SER A 134 -19.98 9.93 -19.10
C SER A 134 -19.38 8.66 -19.73
N VAL A 135 -18.87 7.76 -18.89
CA VAL A 135 -18.37 6.45 -19.31
C VAL A 135 -19.05 5.38 -18.48
N LYS A 136 -19.61 4.35 -19.13
CA LYS A 136 -20.10 3.17 -18.43
C LYS A 136 -19.00 2.13 -18.30
N VAL A 137 -18.95 1.46 -17.16
CA VAL A 137 -17.93 0.47 -16.81
C VAL A 137 -18.59 -0.84 -16.39
N TRP A 138 -18.06 -1.95 -16.89
CA TRP A 138 -18.44 -3.31 -16.52
C TRP A 138 -17.21 -4.11 -16.12
N GLY A 139 -17.43 -5.13 -15.30
CA GLY A 139 -16.43 -6.14 -14.99
C GLY A 139 -16.43 -6.54 -13.53
N GLN A 140 -15.38 -7.27 -13.16
CA GLN A 140 -15.03 -7.54 -11.78
C GLN A 140 -13.53 -7.26 -11.59
N THR A 141 -13.19 -6.59 -10.51
CA THR A 141 -11.79 -6.37 -10.11
C THR A 141 -11.56 -6.92 -8.73
N THR A 142 -10.45 -7.63 -8.58
CA THR A 142 -10.10 -8.35 -7.35
C THR A 142 -9.16 -7.54 -6.46
N PHE A 143 -9.09 -7.91 -5.18
CA PHE A 143 -8.17 -7.33 -4.18
C PHE A 143 -8.41 -5.84 -3.86
N ILE A 144 -9.67 -5.39 -3.79
CA ILE A 144 -10.00 -3.97 -3.52
C ILE A 144 -9.97 -3.69 -2.01
N SER A 145 -8.76 -3.54 -1.48
CA SER A 145 -8.57 -3.23 -0.05
C SER A 145 -9.25 -1.90 0.31
N GLY A 146 -10.00 -1.89 1.42
CA GLY A 146 -10.72 -0.71 1.88
C GLY A 146 -12.02 -0.40 1.14
N CYS A 147 -12.49 -1.26 0.23
CA CYS A 147 -13.77 -1.06 -0.48
C CYS A 147 -14.97 -0.86 0.45
N HIS A 148 -14.96 -1.44 1.65
CA HIS A 148 -16.06 -1.29 2.62
C HIS A 148 -16.30 0.16 3.07
N ASN A 149 -15.28 1.01 2.94
CA ASN A 149 -15.22 2.33 3.54
C ASN A 149 -15.08 3.45 2.51
N ALA A 150 -15.02 3.11 1.22
CA ALA A 150 -14.66 4.04 0.17
C ALA A 150 -15.89 4.75 -0.40
N ASP A 151 -15.77 6.06 -0.63
CA ASP A 151 -16.74 6.87 -1.36
C ASP A 151 -16.63 6.67 -2.88
N TYR A 152 -15.42 6.31 -3.35
CA TYR A 152 -15.13 6.07 -4.76
C TYR A 152 -14.26 4.83 -4.94
N CYS A 153 -14.54 4.08 -5.99
CA CYS A 153 -13.73 2.96 -6.43
C CYS A 153 -13.12 3.25 -7.81
N PHE A 154 -11.81 3.09 -7.92
CA PHE A 154 -11.07 3.13 -9.17
C PHE A 154 -11.00 1.75 -9.78
N MET A 155 -11.73 1.56 -10.88
CA MET A 155 -11.81 0.27 -11.55
C MET A 155 -11.11 0.30 -12.90
N GLY A 156 -10.12 -0.57 -13.09
CA GLY A 156 -9.35 -0.65 -14.32
C GLY A 156 -10.16 -1.27 -15.45
N ALA A 157 -10.35 -0.54 -16.56
CA ALA A 157 -10.99 -1.09 -17.75
C ALA A 157 -10.47 -0.45 -19.04
N PRO A 158 -10.27 -1.24 -20.11
CA PRO A 158 -10.01 -0.72 -21.44
C PRO A 158 -11.27 -0.04 -21.99
N LEU A 159 -11.08 1.05 -22.70
CA LEU A 159 -12.15 1.70 -23.45
C LEU A 159 -12.42 0.91 -24.74
N MET A 160 -13.70 0.67 -25.02
CA MET A 160 -14.15 -0.17 -26.12
C MET A 160 -15.06 0.61 -27.07
N LYS A 161 -14.91 0.34 -28.37
CA LYS A 161 -15.84 0.77 -29.41
C LYS A 161 -16.47 -0.48 -30.03
N GLY A 162 -17.61 -0.88 -29.48
CA GLY A 162 -18.16 -2.22 -29.75
C GLY A 162 -17.23 -3.29 -29.15
N ASP A 163 -16.80 -4.24 -29.99
CA ASP A 163 -15.93 -5.34 -29.57
C ASP A 163 -14.43 -5.03 -29.73
N GLU A 164 -14.07 -3.85 -30.24
CA GLU A 164 -12.67 -3.44 -30.45
C GLU A 164 -12.20 -2.51 -29.33
N VAL A 165 -10.94 -2.70 -28.91
CA VAL A 165 -10.27 -1.82 -27.94
C VAL A 165 -9.95 -0.49 -28.62
N GLU A 166 -10.41 0.62 -28.05
CA GLU A 166 -10.01 1.94 -28.50
C GLU A 166 -8.54 2.18 -28.19
N THR A 167 -7.84 2.79 -29.15
CA THR A 167 -6.44 3.17 -29.01
C THR A 167 -6.25 4.68 -29.04
N ASP A 168 -5.19 5.16 -28.41
CA ASP A 168 -4.72 6.54 -28.54
C ASP A 168 -4.12 6.82 -29.94
N GLU A 169 -3.65 8.05 -30.18
CA GLU A 169 -3.03 8.45 -31.44
C GLU A 169 -1.74 7.67 -31.76
N ALA A 170 -1.09 7.09 -30.75
CA ALA A 170 0.10 6.27 -30.90
C ALA A 170 -0.21 4.78 -31.09
N GLY A 171 -1.50 4.40 -31.10
CA GLY A 171 -1.94 3.02 -31.26
C GLY A 171 -1.91 2.19 -29.99
N ASN A 172 -1.72 2.80 -28.82
CA ASN A 172 -1.77 2.09 -27.53
C ASN A 172 -3.23 1.95 -27.06
N PRO A 173 -3.62 0.81 -26.48
CA PRO A 173 -4.90 0.66 -25.80
C PRO A 173 -5.18 1.77 -24.79
N ILE A 174 -6.35 2.40 -24.87
CA ILE A 174 -6.81 3.35 -23.86
C ILE A 174 -7.31 2.56 -22.65
N PHE A 175 -6.45 2.38 -21.66
CA PHE A 175 -6.79 1.77 -20.39
C PHE A 175 -6.76 2.84 -19.28
N LYS A 176 -7.83 2.92 -18.49
CA LYS A 176 -7.92 3.83 -17.36
C LYS A 176 -8.43 3.13 -16.11
N LEU A 177 -8.09 3.71 -14.97
CA LEU A 177 -8.76 3.47 -13.69
C LEU A 177 -9.94 4.43 -13.60
N TRP A 178 -11.14 3.93 -13.87
CA TRP A 178 -12.36 4.74 -13.92
C TRP A 178 -12.89 5.06 -12.52
N PHE A 179 -13.26 6.32 -12.32
CA PHE A 179 -13.69 6.90 -11.04
C PHE A 179 -15.18 6.62 -10.80
N LEU A 180 -15.50 5.58 -10.03
CA LEU A 180 -16.88 5.14 -9.81
C LEU A 180 -17.38 5.56 -8.42
N PRO A 181 -18.44 6.40 -8.32
CA PRO A 181 -19.12 6.70 -7.06
C PRO A 181 -19.63 5.44 -6.34
N ARG A 182 -19.70 5.48 -5.01
CA ARG A 182 -20.08 4.33 -4.17
C ARG A 182 -21.35 3.60 -4.62
N ASP A 183 -22.35 4.32 -5.09
CA ASP A 183 -23.65 3.75 -5.52
C ASP A 183 -23.59 3.05 -6.89
N GLN A 184 -22.46 3.12 -7.59
CA GLN A 184 -22.27 2.52 -8.92
C GLN A 184 -21.63 1.12 -8.89
N TRP A 185 -21.31 0.58 -7.71
CA TRP A 185 -20.62 -0.71 -7.62
C TRP A 185 -21.02 -1.53 -6.39
N GLU A 186 -20.83 -2.83 -6.51
CA GLU A 186 -21.16 -3.81 -5.50
C GLU A 186 -19.90 -4.52 -4.99
N ILE A 187 -19.87 -4.79 -3.68
CA ILE A 187 -18.81 -5.58 -3.07
C ILE A 187 -19.22 -7.05 -3.10
N GLU A 188 -18.37 -7.89 -3.67
CA GLU A 188 -18.50 -9.34 -3.62
C GLU A 188 -17.63 -9.88 -2.49
N ARG A 189 -18.22 -10.56 -1.50
CA ARG A 189 -17.52 -11.03 -0.29
C ARG A 189 -16.62 -12.23 -0.58
N THR A 190 -15.46 -11.98 -1.16
CA THR A 190 -14.45 -12.96 -1.62
C THR A 190 -13.26 -13.10 -0.67
N TRP A 191 -13.08 -12.20 0.30
CA TRP A 191 -11.89 -12.13 1.16
C TRP A 191 -11.92 -13.12 2.33
N ASP A 192 -11.67 -14.41 2.04
CA ASP A 192 -11.42 -15.45 3.06
C ASP A 192 -9.98 -15.97 3.00
N VAL A 193 -9.04 -15.13 3.43
CA VAL A 193 -7.60 -15.41 3.36
C VAL A 193 -6.96 -15.48 4.74
N ALA A 194 -5.75 -16.05 4.78
CA ALA A 194 -4.93 -16.15 5.98
C ALA A 194 -4.21 -14.82 6.28
N GLY A 195 -3.45 -14.25 5.35
CA GLY A 195 -2.70 -13.00 5.59
C GLY A 195 -3.51 -11.76 5.27
N LEU A 196 -3.30 -10.67 6.02
CA LEU A 196 -4.00 -9.39 5.86
C LEU A 196 -5.52 -9.57 5.92
N ARG A 197 -6.00 -10.50 6.75
CA ARG A 197 -7.41 -10.88 6.79
C ARG A 197 -8.35 -9.71 7.10
N GLY A 198 -7.91 -8.79 7.96
CA GLY A 198 -8.68 -7.60 8.32
C GLY A 198 -8.72 -6.53 7.23
N SER A 199 -7.96 -6.68 6.13
CA SER A 199 -7.92 -5.67 5.07
C SER A 199 -9.25 -5.54 4.33
N GLY A 200 -10.07 -6.60 4.34
CA GLY A 200 -11.33 -6.65 3.60
C GLY A 200 -11.15 -6.38 2.11
N SER A 201 -10.11 -6.97 1.51
CA SER A 201 -9.76 -6.78 0.09
C SER A 201 -10.67 -7.59 -0.84
N ASP A 202 -11.97 -7.51 -0.57
CA ASP A 202 -13.03 -8.11 -1.37
C ASP A 202 -12.99 -7.61 -2.81
N ASP A 203 -13.63 -8.36 -3.69
CA ASP A 203 -13.77 -7.99 -5.08
C ASP A 203 -14.86 -6.93 -5.23
N VAL A 204 -14.74 -6.11 -6.27
CA VAL A 204 -15.76 -5.15 -6.67
C VAL A 204 -16.27 -5.47 -8.06
N ARG A 205 -17.60 -5.46 -8.21
CA ARG A 205 -18.29 -5.65 -9.49
C ARG A 205 -18.95 -4.36 -9.95
N ALA A 206 -18.79 -4.07 -11.22
CA ALA A 206 -19.51 -3.04 -11.95
C ALA A 206 -20.37 -3.69 -13.04
N ASP A 207 -21.64 -3.31 -13.13
CA ASP A 207 -22.55 -3.73 -14.19
C ASP A 207 -23.20 -2.50 -14.81
N GLY A 208 -22.48 -1.85 -15.72
CA GLY A 208 -22.90 -0.59 -16.33
C GLY A 208 -22.80 0.60 -15.39
N ALA A 209 -21.85 0.54 -14.45
CA ALA A 209 -21.51 1.59 -13.51
C ALA A 209 -21.17 2.88 -14.25
N VAL A 210 -21.69 4.02 -13.81
CA VAL A 210 -21.46 5.30 -14.50
C VAL A 210 -20.29 6.03 -13.84
N CYS A 211 -19.22 6.26 -14.60
CA CYS A 211 -18.20 7.27 -14.32
C CYS A 211 -18.71 8.63 -14.84
N PRO A 212 -19.03 9.59 -13.96
CA PRO A 212 -19.54 10.90 -14.37
C PRO A 212 -18.57 11.64 -15.29
N ALA A 213 -19.10 12.43 -16.23
CA ALA A 213 -18.31 13.14 -17.24
C ALA A 213 -17.14 13.95 -16.64
N GLU A 214 -17.37 14.60 -15.49
CA GLU A 214 -16.35 15.41 -14.79
C GLU A 214 -15.12 14.60 -14.33
N PHE A 215 -15.26 13.28 -14.13
CA PHE A 215 -14.16 12.41 -13.70
C PHE A 215 -13.52 11.60 -14.83
N THR A 216 -14.07 11.61 -16.05
CA THR A 216 -13.55 10.80 -17.18
C THR A 216 -12.14 11.22 -17.64
N GLY A 217 -11.75 12.47 -17.33
CA GLY A 217 -10.42 13.01 -17.60
C GLY A 217 -9.35 12.62 -16.59
N VAL A 218 -9.73 12.13 -15.40
CA VAL A 218 -8.77 11.81 -14.34
C VAL A 218 -7.86 10.67 -14.77
N ASP A 219 -6.55 10.87 -14.63
CA ASP A 219 -5.52 9.88 -14.94
C ASP A 219 -4.60 9.65 -13.75
N LEU A 220 -4.78 8.52 -13.05
CA LEU A 220 -3.98 8.12 -11.89
C LEU A 220 -2.52 7.82 -12.24
N PHE A 221 -2.23 7.65 -13.53
CA PHE A 221 -0.90 7.43 -14.04
C PHE A 221 -0.28 8.71 -14.60
N ALA A 222 -0.94 9.87 -14.53
CA ALA A 222 -0.39 11.11 -15.04
C ALA A 222 0.96 11.46 -14.40
N LEU A 223 1.99 11.62 -15.24
CA LEU A 223 3.33 12.06 -14.84
C LEU A 223 3.89 13.09 -15.84
N PRO A 224 4.55 14.17 -15.37
CA PRO A 224 4.63 14.58 -13.96
C PRO A 224 3.26 15.10 -13.47
N ALA A 225 2.88 14.78 -12.22
CA ALA A 225 1.69 15.36 -11.61
C ALA A 225 1.96 16.80 -11.11
N GLN A 226 0.88 17.54 -10.85
CA GLN A 226 0.87 19.01 -10.80
C GLN A 226 1.39 19.65 -9.50
N TYR A 227 1.92 18.86 -8.55
CA TYR A 227 2.36 19.35 -7.23
C TYR A 227 3.88 19.30 -7.05
N GLU A 228 4.41 20.26 -6.30
CA GLU A 228 5.86 20.40 -6.08
C GLU A 228 6.49 19.20 -5.34
N ASN A 229 5.73 18.55 -4.46
CA ASN A 229 6.18 17.42 -3.67
C ASN A 229 6.72 16.29 -4.59
N PRO A 230 7.98 15.85 -4.41
CA PRO A 230 8.62 14.81 -5.22
C PRO A 230 7.79 13.53 -5.41
N VAL A 231 6.97 13.13 -4.43
CA VAL A 231 6.13 11.93 -4.52
C VAL A 231 5.20 11.94 -5.75
N TYR A 232 4.78 13.12 -6.20
CA TYR A 232 3.92 13.31 -7.39
C TYR A 232 4.67 13.17 -8.72
N ARG A 233 6.00 13.02 -8.69
CA ARG A 233 6.85 12.77 -9.86
C ARG A 233 7.52 11.39 -9.83
N MET A 234 7.19 10.56 -8.83
CA MET A 234 7.69 9.18 -8.77
C MET A 234 6.98 8.28 -9.78
N PRO A 235 7.71 7.43 -10.52
CA PRO A 235 7.12 6.41 -11.38
C PRO A 235 6.12 5.54 -10.62
N VAL A 236 4.96 5.27 -11.22
CA VAL A 236 3.86 4.55 -10.57
C VAL A 236 4.30 3.20 -9.99
N PRO A 237 5.06 2.33 -10.70
CA PRO A 237 5.52 1.06 -10.12
C PRO A 237 6.35 1.23 -8.84
N LEU A 238 7.17 2.27 -8.77
CA LEU A 238 7.95 2.58 -7.57
C LEU A 238 7.07 3.14 -6.46
N ARG A 239 6.19 4.08 -6.79
CA ARG A 239 5.23 4.67 -5.85
C ARG A 239 4.38 3.59 -5.19
N LEU A 240 3.89 2.65 -5.97
CA LEU A 240 3.14 1.52 -5.46
C LEU A 240 4.02 0.60 -4.58
N ALA A 241 5.29 0.39 -4.88
CA ALA A 241 6.13 -0.55 -4.12
C ALA A 241 6.55 -0.08 -2.71
N TYR A 242 6.99 1.18 -2.58
CA TYR A 242 7.59 1.62 -1.31
C TYR A 242 6.56 1.63 -0.18
N ASN A 243 5.29 1.94 -0.51
CA ASN A 243 4.17 1.89 0.41
C ASN A 243 3.96 0.48 1.00
N LYS A 244 3.99 -0.58 0.16
CA LYS A 244 3.83 -1.97 0.63
C LYS A 244 5.07 -2.44 1.42
N SER A 245 6.24 -1.94 1.04
CA SER A 245 7.49 -2.21 1.76
C SER A 245 7.49 -1.61 3.17
N ALA A 246 6.88 -0.43 3.35
CA ALA A 246 6.68 0.19 4.66
C ALA A 246 5.80 -0.68 5.58
N ILE A 247 4.75 -1.31 5.03
CA ILE A 247 3.93 -2.26 5.79
C ILE A 247 4.78 -3.45 6.24
N ALA A 248 5.60 -4.02 5.36
CA ALA A 248 6.46 -5.16 5.70
C ALA A 248 7.48 -4.81 6.80
N LEU A 249 8.10 -3.62 6.74
CA LEU A 249 8.95 -3.10 7.83
C LEU A 249 8.18 -3.02 9.15
N GLY A 250 6.98 -2.46 9.14
CA GLY A 250 6.16 -2.37 10.35
C GLY A 250 5.80 -3.74 10.92
N ILE A 251 5.41 -4.71 10.08
CA ILE A 251 5.12 -6.08 10.55
C ILE A 251 6.35 -6.69 11.24
N ALA A 252 7.55 -6.55 10.66
CA ALA A 252 8.78 -7.04 11.27
C ALA A 252 9.13 -6.32 12.58
N LYS A 253 8.95 -5.00 12.65
CA LYS A 253 9.11 -4.22 13.89
C LYS A 253 8.16 -4.68 14.99
N GLY A 254 6.89 -4.88 14.65
CA GLY A 254 5.89 -5.42 15.58
C GLY A 254 6.23 -6.84 16.05
N ALA A 255 6.79 -7.67 15.16
CA ALA A 255 7.25 -9.01 15.53
C ALA A 255 8.47 -8.98 16.48
N LEU A 256 9.43 -8.07 16.27
CA LEU A 256 10.57 -7.86 17.18
C LEU A 256 10.08 -7.47 18.59
N GLN A 257 9.16 -6.52 18.68
CA GLN A 257 8.55 -6.08 19.94
C GLN A 257 7.80 -7.23 20.62
N THR A 258 6.92 -7.91 19.88
CA THR A 258 6.13 -9.03 20.43
C THR A 258 7.04 -10.17 20.89
N PHE A 259 8.11 -10.49 20.14
CA PHE A 259 9.05 -11.53 20.55
C PHE A 259 9.81 -11.13 21.81
N ALA A 260 10.25 -9.88 21.95
CA ALA A 260 10.91 -9.40 23.16
C ALA A 260 10.00 -9.56 24.39
N ASP A 261 8.71 -9.20 24.26
CA ASP A 261 7.72 -9.35 25.33
C ASP A 261 7.48 -10.82 25.69
N ILE A 262 7.30 -11.69 24.70
CA ILE A 262 7.17 -13.14 24.92
C ILE A 262 8.44 -13.67 25.59
N ALA A 263 9.62 -13.27 25.11
CA ALA A 263 10.89 -13.79 25.61
C ALA A 263 11.15 -13.39 27.06
N GLY A 264 10.78 -12.17 27.44
CA GLY A 264 10.90 -11.66 28.81
C GLY A 264 10.00 -12.41 29.80
N ASN A 265 8.79 -12.76 29.39
CA ASN A 265 7.76 -13.33 30.28
C ASN A 265 7.70 -14.87 30.27
N LYS A 266 8.13 -15.53 29.18
CA LYS A 266 8.02 -16.98 29.03
C LYS A 266 9.16 -17.72 29.71
N ILE A 267 8.82 -18.73 30.51
CA ILE A 267 9.76 -19.79 30.95
C ILE A 267 9.53 -21.02 30.06
N PRO A 268 10.51 -21.42 29.22
CA PRO A 268 10.40 -22.63 28.40
C PRO A 268 10.25 -23.89 29.26
N MET A 269 9.57 -24.90 28.73
CA MET A 269 9.46 -26.21 29.38
C MET A 269 10.86 -26.77 29.70
N LEU A 270 11.03 -27.35 30.89
CA LEU A 270 12.31 -27.87 31.40
C LEU A 270 13.41 -26.81 31.59
N SER A 271 13.05 -25.52 31.73
CA SER A 271 13.97 -24.42 32.04
C SER A 271 13.61 -23.77 33.38
N SER A 272 14.62 -23.30 34.12
CA SER A 272 14.44 -22.37 35.26
C SER A 272 14.67 -20.91 34.87
N LYS A 273 15.10 -20.65 33.64
CA LYS A 273 15.41 -19.34 33.07
C LYS A 273 14.35 -18.93 32.06
N SER A 274 14.09 -17.63 31.94
CA SER A 274 13.22 -17.12 30.88
C SER A 274 13.81 -17.38 29.50
N LEU A 275 12.98 -17.30 28.46
CA LEU A 275 13.43 -17.44 27.08
C LEU A 275 14.49 -16.38 26.74
N ALA A 276 14.34 -15.14 27.23
CA ALA A 276 15.32 -14.06 27.05
C ALA A 276 16.72 -14.36 27.62
N GLN A 277 16.82 -15.27 28.60
CA GLN A 277 18.09 -15.69 29.18
C GLN A 277 18.75 -16.86 28.45
N ARG A 278 18.13 -17.38 27.38
CA ARG A 278 18.70 -18.47 26.58
C ARG A 278 19.60 -17.90 25.48
N PRO A 279 20.82 -18.43 25.29
CA PRO A 279 21.73 -17.97 24.24
C PRO A 279 21.10 -17.97 22.84
N ILE A 280 20.28 -18.98 22.52
CA ILE A 280 19.62 -19.05 21.22
C ILE A 280 18.62 -17.91 21.01
N ALA A 281 17.87 -17.49 22.04
CA ALA A 281 16.93 -16.37 21.89
C ALA A 281 17.67 -15.04 21.72
N GLN A 282 18.77 -14.84 22.45
CA GLN A 282 19.62 -13.66 22.34
C GLN A 282 20.27 -13.57 20.95
N PHE A 283 20.79 -14.69 20.45
CA PHE A 283 21.36 -14.79 19.11
C PHE A 283 20.32 -14.43 18.05
N ARG A 284 19.13 -15.04 18.12
CA ARG A 284 18.05 -14.81 17.14
C ARG A 284 17.49 -13.40 17.20
N MET A 285 17.38 -12.80 18.40
CA MET A 285 16.98 -11.40 18.53
C MET A 285 18.03 -10.47 17.89
N GLY A 286 19.32 -10.71 18.12
CA GLY A 286 20.39 -9.90 17.52
C GLY A 286 20.44 -10.03 15.99
N GLU A 287 20.28 -11.23 15.46
CA GLU A 287 20.20 -11.50 14.01
C GLU A 287 18.98 -10.83 13.37
N ALA A 288 17.80 -11.00 13.97
CA ALA A 288 16.56 -10.40 13.50
C ALA A 288 16.60 -8.86 13.50
N GLU A 289 17.15 -8.26 14.56
CA GLU A 289 17.32 -6.81 14.67
C GLU A 289 18.25 -6.26 13.59
N ALA A 290 19.38 -6.95 13.32
CA ALA A 290 20.33 -6.55 12.28
C ALA A 290 19.69 -6.63 10.89
N MET A 291 18.98 -7.71 10.59
CA MET A 291 18.24 -7.89 9.33
C MET A 291 17.18 -6.80 9.14
N TYR A 292 16.36 -6.54 10.16
CA TYR A 292 15.34 -5.49 10.12
C TYR A 292 15.97 -4.11 9.85
N ARG A 293 17.01 -3.76 10.62
CA ARG A 293 17.68 -2.46 10.46
C ARG A 293 18.34 -2.30 9.10
N SER A 294 18.94 -3.36 8.54
CA SER A 294 19.53 -3.28 7.19
C SER A 294 18.46 -3.12 6.11
N CYS A 295 17.31 -3.80 6.24
CA CYS A 295 16.17 -3.61 5.34
C CYS A 295 15.65 -2.17 5.37
N ARG A 296 15.45 -1.63 6.58
CA ARG A 296 15.00 -0.26 6.77
C ARG A 296 16.02 0.74 6.21
N ALA A 297 17.30 0.57 6.53
CA ALA A 297 18.36 1.47 6.05
C ALA A 297 18.40 1.51 4.51
N PHE A 298 18.42 0.33 3.85
CA PHE A 298 18.49 0.26 2.39
C PHE A 298 17.25 0.87 1.72
N LEU A 299 16.04 0.60 2.24
CA LEU A 299 14.82 1.23 1.72
C LEU A 299 14.86 2.75 1.88
N MET A 300 15.24 3.25 3.05
CA MET A 300 15.26 4.68 3.32
C MET A 300 16.29 5.41 2.44
N GLU A 301 17.51 4.88 2.34
CA GLU A 301 18.58 5.44 1.51
C GLU A 301 18.21 5.48 0.03
N ALA A 302 17.61 4.41 -0.49
CA ALA A 302 17.22 4.35 -1.89
C ALA A 302 16.08 5.32 -2.22
N MET A 303 15.09 5.46 -1.33
CA MET A 303 13.99 6.40 -1.51
C MET A 303 14.43 7.87 -1.33
N GLU A 304 15.36 8.14 -0.41
CA GLU A 304 15.98 9.47 -0.27
C GLU A 304 16.71 9.87 -1.55
N SER A 305 17.44 8.94 -2.17
CA SER A 305 18.13 9.17 -3.45
C SER A 305 17.15 9.55 -4.58
N VAL A 306 15.99 8.90 -4.65
CA VAL A 306 14.92 9.23 -5.61
C VAL A 306 14.38 10.63 -5.36
N GLU A 307 14.06 10.97 -4.11
CA GLU A 307 13.53 12.29 -3.77
C GLU A 307 14.55 13.41 -4.02
N ASP A 308 15.83 13.16 -3.75
CA ASP A 308 16.89 14.15 -3.94
C ASP A 308 17.08 14.52 -5.42
N GLU A 309 17.06 13.55 -6.34
CA GLU A 309 17.06 13.84 -7.79
C GLU A 309 15.87 14.71 -8.20
N LEU A 310 14.68 14.39 -7.67
CA LEU A 310 13.45 15.14 -7.96
C LEU A 310 13.46 16.55 -7.34
N ARG A 311 14.01 16.71 -6.14
CA ARG A 311 14.21 18.03 -5.49
C ARG A 311 15.20 18.91 -6.25
N LEU A 312 16.22 18.30 -6.88
CA LEU A 312 17.19 18.99 -7.72
C LEU A 312 16.64 19.41 -9.10
N GLY A 313 15.35 19.19 -9.35
CA GLY A 313 14.64 19.70 -10.52
C GLY A 313 14.47 18.67 -11.64
N ALA A 314 14.81 17.40 -11.41
CA ALA A 314 14.51 16.34 -12.39
C ALA A 314 12.98 16.20 -12.58
N ALA A 315 12.56 16.03 -13.84
CA ALA A 315 11.15 15.79 -14.16
C ALA A 315 10.70 14.40 -13.69
N LEU A 316 11.60 13.43 -13.78
CA LEU A 316 11.49 12.05 -13.32
C LEU A 316 12.84 11.63 -12.71
N PRO A 317 12.88 10.68 -11.76
CA PRO A 317 14.13 10.13 -11.29
C PRO A 317 14.84 9.33 -12.40
N GLY A 318 16.15 9.19 -12.30
CA GLY A 318 16.95 8.39 -13.20
C GLY A 318 16.55 6.91 -13.16
N ALA A 319 16.75 6.21 -14.29
CA ALA A 319 16.44 4.79 -14.39
C ALA A 319 17.19 3.96 -13.34
N LYS A 320 18.49 4.22 -13.14
CA LYS A 320 19.31 3.50 -12.15
C LYS A 320 18.79 3.69 -10.73
N THR A 321 18.54 4.94 -10.32
CA THR A 321 18.00 5.30 -9.01
C THR A 321 16.63 4.67 -8.77
N THR A 322 15.77 4.65 -9.80
CA THR A 322 14.47 3.95 -9.75
C THR A 322 14.63 2.44 -9.57
N GLN A 323 15.55 1.80 -10.30
CA GLN A 323 15.80 0.36 -10.22
C GLN A 323 16.37 -0.04 -8.85
N ASP A 324 17.27 0.76 -8.29
CA ASP A 324 17.83 0.54 -6.96
C ASP A 324 16.76 0.67 -5.87
N ALA A 325 15.85 1.64 -5.99
CA ALA A 325 14.71 1.78 -5.10
C ALA A 325 13.70 0.62 -5.24
N ARG A 326 13.44 0.14 -6.47
CA ARG A 326 12.62 -1.08 -6.70
C ARG A 326 13.26 -2.31 -6.06
N LEU A 327 14.59 -2.46 -6.18
CA LEU A 327 15.32 -3.53 -5.52
C LEU A 327 15.23 -3.44 -3.99
N ALA A 328 15.37 -2.24 -3.42
CA ALA A 328 15.23 -2.03 -1.99
C ALA A 328 13.82 -2.39 -1.48
N CYS A 329 12.77 -2.08 -2.25
CA CYS A 329 11.38 -2.44 -1.93
C CYS A 329 11.16 -3.96 -1.90
N VAL A 330 11.61 -4.67 -2.96
CA VAL A 330 11.52 -6.13 -3.04
C VAL A 330 12.32 -6.76 -1.90
N HIS A 331 13.54 -6.26 -1.64
CA HIS A 331 14.39 -6.76 -0.56
C HIS A 331 13.77 -6.58 0.82
N ALA A 332 13.35 -5.36 1.16
CA ALA A 332 12.76 -5.07 2.46
C ALA A 332 11.53 -5.95 2.72
N SER A 333 10.65 -6.12 1.74
CA SER A 333 9.43 -6.92 1.90
C SER A 333 9.73 -8.41 2.16
N ASN A 334 10.63 -9.00 1.37
CA ASN A 334 10.94 -10.43 1.46
C ASN A 334 11.83 -10.77 2.67
N GLU A 335 12.78 -9.91 3.04
CA GLU A 335 13.61 -10.13 4.23
C GLU A 335 12.86 -9.86 5.53
N CYS A 336 11.95 -8.87 5.57
CA CYS A 336 11.08 -8.67 6.73
C CYS A 336 10.18 -9.87 7.01
N MET A 337 9.67 -10.54 5.97
CA MET A 337 8.97 -11.81 6.13
C MET A 337 9.85 -12.87 6.81
N LYS A 338 11.12 -12.99 6.40
CA LYS A 338 12.08 -13.93 7.04
C LYS A 338 12.41 -13.54 8.48
N VAL A 339 12.49 -12.25 8.80
CA VAL A 339 12.63 -11.76 10.19
C VAL A 339 11.48 -12.28 11.06
N VAL A 340 10.25 -12.19 10.56
CA VAL A 340 9.07 -12.66 11.28
C VAL A 340 9.10 -14.19 11.43
N ASP A 341 9.44 -14.93 10.37
CA ASP A 341 9.60 -16.39 10.42
C ASP A 341 10.60 -16.82 11.50
N LEU A 342 11.76 -16.15 11.55
CA LEU A 342 12.83 -16.40 12.50
C LEU A 342 12.36 -16.23 13.94
N LEU A 343 11.67 -15.13 14.23
CA LEU A 343 11.15 -14.80 15.55
C LEU A 343 10.00 -15.74 15.96
N HIS A 344 9.09 -16.03 15.04
CA HIS A 344 7.98 -16.96 15.27
C HIS A 344 8.49 -18.35 15.65
N ASN A 345 9.46 -18.88 14.88
CA ASN A 345 10.09 -20.17 15.17
C ASN A 345 10.81 -20.16 16.53
N THR A 346 11.45 -19.05 16.89
CA THR A 346 12.18 -18.90 18.16
C THR A 346 11.24 -18.81 19.37
N ALA A 347 10.04 -18.22 19.19
CA ALA A 347 9.02 -18.15 20.24
C ALA A 347 8.45 -19.54 20.60
N GLY A 348 8.54 -20.52 19.69
CA GLY A 348 8.00 -21.87 19.84
C GLY A 348 6.47 -21.87 19.94
N THR A 349 5.89 -22.86 20.63
CA THR A 349 4.42 -23.09 20.66
C THR A 349 3.58 -21.94 21.22
N THR A 350 4.18 -20.94 21.87
CA THR A 350 3.49 -19.70 22.27
C THR A 350 3.22 -18.81 21.06
N GLY A 351 4.16 -18.72 20.12
CA GLY A 351 4.04 -17.95 18.89
C GLY A 351 2.94 -18.47 17.97
N MET A 352 2.61 -19.77 18.03
CA MET A 352 1.60 -20.43 17.18
C MET A 352 0.15 -20.25 17.64
N ARG A 353 -0.11 -19.70 18.83
CA ARG A 353 -1.47 -19.60 19.35
C ARG A 353 -2.20 -18.46 18.65
N MET A 354 -3.48 -18.64 18.29
CA MET A 354 -4.29 -17.59 17.63
C MET A 354 -4.38 -16.28 18.42
N PHE A 355 -4.29 -16.33 19.75
CA PHE A 355 -4.26 -15.14 20.59
C PHE A 355 -2.89 -14.43 20.60
N SER A 356 -1.84 -15.06 20.07
CA SER A 356 -0.50 -14.49 20.04
C SER A 356 -0.38 -13.52 18.88
N PRO A 357 0.05 -12.26 19.10
CA PRO A 357 0.26 -11.33 18.01
C PRO A 357 1.30 -11.82 16.99
N LEU A 358 2.28 -12.64 17.41
CA LEU A 358 3.27 -13.25 16.51
C LEU A 358 2.66 -14.18 15.46
N GLU A 359 1.53 -14.83 15.77
CA GLU A 359 0.82 -15.68 14.81
C GLU A 359 0.25 -14.82 13.67
N ARG A 360 -0.35 -13.68 14.04
CA ARG A 360 -0.92 -12.73 13.09
C ARG A 360 0.16 -12.06 12.25
N LYS A 361 1.24 -11.56 12.89
CA LYS A 361 2.39 -10.98 12.18
C LYS A 361 2.98 -11.96 11.16
N LEU A 362 3.04 -13.26 11.48
CA LEU A 362 3.51 -14.29 10.54
C LEU A 362 2.66 -14.32 9.27
N ARG A 363 1.34 -14.55 9.40
CA ARG A 363 0.45 -14.63 8.23
C ARG A 363 0.41 -13.32 7.45
N ASP A 364 0.38 -12.19 8.15
CA ASP A 364 0.33 -10.86 7.51
C ASP A 364 1.64 -10.55 6.76
N ALA A 365 2.80 -10.96 7.28
CA ALA A 365 4.09 -10.77 6.59
C ALA A 365 4.13 -11.53 5.26
N HIS A 366 3.67 -12.78 5.28
CA HIS A 366 3.55 -13.59 4.05
C HIS A 366 2.53 -12.97 3.09
N GLY A 367 1.36 -12.54 3.59
CA GLY A 367 0.36 -11.85 2.78
C GLY A 367 0.92 -10.61 2.08
N ALA A 368 1.58 -9.71 2.83
CA ALA A 368 2.17 -8.49 2.30
C ALA A 368 3.27 -8.77 1.27
N ALA A 369 4.17 -9.71 1.54
CA ALA A 369 5.28 -10.04 0.65
C ALA A 369 4.85 -10.71 -0.67
N THR A 370 3.63 -11.25 -0.74
CA THR A 370 3.09 -11.82 -2.00
C THR A 370 2.51 -10.78 -2.96
N HIS A 371 2.37 -9.52 -2.53
CA HIS A 371 1.82 -8.47 -3.39
C HIS A 371 2.70 -8.24 -4.61
N ARG A 372 2.11 -8.19 -5.83
CA ARG A 372 2.84 -8.15 -7.11
C ARG A 372 3.99 -7.14 -7.13
N TRP A 373 3.78 -5.91 -6.63
CA TRP A 373 4.78 -4.84 -6.65
C TRP A 373 6.04 -5.09 -5.82
N VAL A 374 6.03 -6.05 -4.89
CA VAL A 374 7.16 -6.37 -4.00
C VAL A 374 7.47 -7.87 -3.93
N ALA A 375 6.81 -8.67 -4.78
CA ALA A 375 6.88 -10.13 -4.74
C ALA A 375 8.27 -10.65 -5.12
N HIS A 376 8.64 -11.79 -4.52
CA HIS A 376 9.92 -12.46 -4.72
C HIS A 376 10.32 -12.66 -6.21
N PRO A 377 9.41 -12.99 -7.16
CA PRO A 377 9.80 -13.16 -8.57
C PRO A 377 10.42 -11.93 -9.22
N LEU A 378 10.17 -10.71 -8.71
CA LEU A 378 10.74 -9.47 -9.26
C LEU A 378 12.27 -9.40 -9.16
N TYR A 379 12.90 -10.23 -8.32
CA TYR A 379 14.36 -10.37 -8.32
C TYR A 379 14.91 -10.85 -9.68
N GLN A 380 14.12 -11.59 -10.47
CA GLN A 380 14.54 -12.00 -11.80
C GLN A 380 14.75 -10.80 -12.72
N ASP A 381 13.76 -9.90 -12.79
CA ASP A 381 13.81 -8.73 -13.68
C ASP A 381 14.91 -7.76 -13.23
N LEU A 382 14.97 -7.47 -11.93
CA LEU A 382 16.02 -6.61 -11.35
C LEU A 382 17.42 -7.23 -11.51
N GLY A 383 17.55 -8.54 -11.32
CA GLY A 383 18.80 -9.26 -11.53
C GLY A 383 19.24 -9.26 -13.00
N SER A 384 18.30 -9.37 -13.93
CA SER A 384 18.56 -9.26 -15.38
C SER A 384 19.17 -7.91 -15.74
N ILE A 385 18.64 -6.82 -15.16
CA ILE A 385 19.15 -5.45 -15.37
C ILE A 385 20.57 -5.32 -14.80
N LEU A 386 20.84 -5.87 -13.62
CA LEU A 386 22.20 -5.85 -13.03
C LEU A 386 23.23 -6.61 -13.88
N LEU A 387 22.79 -7.54 -14.73
CA LEU A 387 23.64 -8.24 -15.69
C LEU A 387 23.79 -7.51 -17.04
N GLY A 388 23.20 -6.32 -17.17
CA GLY A 388 23.32 -5.46 -18.35
C GLY A 388 22.27 -5.71 -19.44
N ASN A 389 21.19 -6.43 -19.15
CA ASN A 389 20.07 -6.56 -20.08
C ASN A 389 19.16 -5.33 -20.03
N GLU A 390 18.49 -5.05 -21.15
CA GLU A 390 17.51 -3.95 -21.24
C GLU A 390 16.33 -4.18 -20.28
N PRO A 391 15.88 -3.16 -19.52
CA PRO A 391 14.76 -3.27 -18.61
C PRO A 391 13.43 -3.34 -19.37
N ASP A 392 12.48 -4.14 -18.86
CA ASP A 392 11.07 -4.03 -19.24
C ASP A 392 10.54 -2.61 -18.90
N PRO A 393 9.50 -2.10 -19.60
CA PRO A 393 8.97 -0.75 -19.38
C PRO A 393 8.63 -0.41 -17.92
N GLU A 394 8.22 -1.40 -17.11
CA GLU A 394 7.96 -1.26 -15.67
C GLU A 394 9.21 -0.78 -14.89
N PHE A 395 10.41 -1.16 -15.33
CA PHE A 395 11.69 -0.91 -14.66
C PHE A 395 12.57 0.11 -15.39
N ALA A 396 12.10 0.68 -16.50
CA ALA A 396 12.86 1.60 -17.34
C ALA A 396 12.98 3.02 -16.74
N GLY A 397 12.37 3.29 -15.57
CA GLY A 397 12.36 4.62 -14.94
C GLY A 397 11.32 5.59 -15.52
N GLY A 398 10.45 5.10 -16.43
CA GLY A 398 9.35 5.86 -17.02
C GLY A 398 7.99 5.48 -16.44
N ASN A 399 6.93 6.03 -17.03
CA ASN A 399 5.54 5.83 -16.61
C ASN A 399 4.98 4.46 -17.00
N GLY A 400 5.79 3.40 -16.96
CA GLY A 400 5.46 2.06 -17.46
C GLY A 400 4.06 1.65 -17.02
N ALA A 401 3.07 1.92 -17.90
CA ALA A 401 1.70 1.56 -17.64
C ALA A 401 1.73 0.04 -17.48
N PRO A 402 1.01 -0.52 -16.49
CA PRO A 402 0.91 -1.96 -16.40
C PRO A 402 0.35 -2.48 -17.72
N THR A 403 1.21 -3.06 -18.55
CA THR A 403 0.79 -3.73 -19.75
C THR A 403 0.12 -5.01 -19.28
N ALA A 404 -1.15 -5.20 -19.64
CA ALA A 404 -1.77 -6.50 -19.53
C ALA A 404 -0.92 -7.45 -20.38
N LYS A 405 -0.17 -8.35 -19.73
CA LYS A 405 0.45 -9.49 -20.41
C LYS A 405 -0.61 -10.55 -20.66
#